data_AF-A0A7J3T1D9-F1
#
_entry.id   AF-A0A7J3T1D9-F1
#
_cell.length_a   1.000
_cell.length_b   1.000
_cell.length_c   1.000
_cell.angle_alpha   90.00
_cell.angle_beta   90.00
_cell.angle_gamma   90.00
#
_symmetry.space_group_name_H-M   'P 1'
#
loop_
_entity.id
_entity.type
_entity.pdbx_description
1 polymer ?
#
loop_
_entity_poly.entity_id
_entity_poly.type
_entity_poly.pdbx_seq_one_letter_code
_entity_poly.pdbx_strand_id
1 'polypeptide(L)'
;MSFEDWLYRKSEQNAHSEILAFLVMVLGINLLVGGFVVTIITAGQAPLFPFMFSQPLNSSTVLGLILTLSGFCLVCAGFIPLVYYDRERSWFLGEIEKSTKIKNRKIRVRTAHDILEELVEDKKKD
;
A
#
# COMPACT_ATOMS: atom_id res chain seq x y z
N MET A 1 -2.11 4.57 -27.70
CA MET A 1 -2.57 4.48 -26.29
C MET A 1 -2.43 5.85 -25.67
N SER A 2 -3.43 6.31 -24.93
CA SER A 2 -3.37 7.59 -24.20
C SER A 2 -2.46 7.46 -22.97
N PHE A 3 -1.80 8.55 -22.58
CA PHE A 3 -1.02 8.63 -21.34
C PHE A 3 -1.90 8.37 -20.10
N GLU A 4 -3.18 8.75 -20.13
CA GLU A 4 -4.15 8.46 -19.07
C GLU A 4 -4.43 6.96 -18.94
N ASP A 5 -4.56 6.23 -20.06
CA ASP A 5 -4.76 4.77 -20.05
C ASP A 5 -3.56 4.03 -19.45
N TRP A 6 -2.35 4.54 -19.69
CA TRP A 6 -1.12 3.98 -19.14
C TRP A 6 -1.03 4.18 -17.62
N LEU A 7 -1.35 5.39 -17.14
CA LEU A 7 -1.40 5.70 -15.70
C LEU A 7 -2.44 4.85 -14.97
N TYR A 8 -3.63 4.66 -15.58
CA TYR A 8 -4.69 3.87 -14.97
C TYR A 8 -4.28 2.40 -14.79
N ARG A 9 -3.76 1.75 -15.84
CA ARG A 9 -3.28 0.35 -15.75
C ARG A 9 -2.15 0.20 -14.73
N LYS A 10 -1.23 1.17 -14.67
CA LYS A 10 -0.13 1.14 -13.71
C LYS A 10 -0.64 1.25 -12.27
N SER A 11 -1.67 2.08 -12.03
CA SER A 11 -2.31 2.21 -10.72
C SER A 11 -3.02 0.93 -10.26
N GLU A 12 -3.72 0.26 -11.18
CA GLU A 12 -4.42 -1.01 -10.91
C GLU A 12 -3.43 -2.14 -10.58
N GLN A 13 -2.32 -2.20 -11.32
CA GLN A 13 -1.26 -3.16 -11.06
C GLN A 13 -0.56 -2.92 -9.71
N ASN A 14 -0.35 -1.66 -9.33
CA ASN A 14 0.19 -1.32 -8.01
C ASN A 14 -0.80 -1.64 -6.87
N ALA A 15 -2.11 -1.48 -7.09
CA ALA A 15 -3.14 -1.84 -6.10
C ALA A 15 -3.14 -3.36 -5.84
N HIS A 16 -2.98 -4.17 -6.90
CA HIS A 16 -2.85 -5.62 -6.73
C HIS A 16 -1.61 -6.01 -5.92
N SER A 17 -0.46 -5.39 -6.16
CA SER A 17 0.76 -5.67 -5.39
C SER A 17 0.67 -5.16 -3.94
N GLU A 18 -0.06 -4.05 -3.71
CA GLU A 18 -0.36 -3.54 -2.37
C GLU A 18 -1.19 -4.56 -1.57
N ILE A 19 -2.27 -5.08 -2.16
CA ILE A 19 -3.13 -6.10 -1.54
C ILE A 19 -2.35 -7.40 -1.29
N LEU A 20 -1.51 -7.82 -2.23
CA LEU A 20 -0.68 -9.01 -2.06
C LEU A 20 0.33 -8.83 -0.91
N ALA A 21 1.01 -7.69 -0.84
CA ALA A 21 1.94 -7.37 0.25
C ALA A 21 1.23 -7.33 1.62
N PHE A 22 0.02 -6.77 1.66
CA PHE A 22 -0.83 -6.79 2.84
C PHE A 22 -1.21 -8.22 3.25
N LEU A 23 -1.57 -9.07 2.30
CA LEU A 23 -1.92 -10.47 2.58
C LEU A 23 -0.72 -11.26 3.14
N VAL A 24 0.49 -11.04 2.59
CA VAL A 24 1.74 -11.63 3.11
C VAL A 24 2.02 -11.15 4.53
N MET A 25 1.79 -9.87 4.82
CA MET A 25 1.94 -9.34 6.18
C MET A 25 0.96 -10.01 7.16
N VAL A 26 -0.32 -10.14 6.79
CA VAL A 26 -1.33 -10.81 7.63
C VAL A 26 -0.93 -12.27 7.87
N LEU A 27 -0.46 -12.98 6.83
CA LEU A 27 0.03 -14.34 6.96
C LEU A 27 1.22 -14.42 7.92
N GLY A 28 2.18 -13.49 7.80
CA GLY A 28 3.34 -13.39 8.68
C GLY A 28 2.97 -13.15 10.15
N ILE A 29 2.00 -12.27 10.42
CA ILE A 29 1.49 -12.02 11.77
C ILE A 29 0.85 -13.28 12.35
N ASN A 30 0.02 -13.99 11.57
CA ASN A 30 -0.61 -15.23 12.03
C ASN A 30 0.44 -16.31 12.37
N LEU A 31 1.47 -16.46 11.53
CA LEU A 31 2.60 -17.36 11.79
C LEU A 31 3.40 -16.97 13.03
N LEU A 32 3.63 -15.67 13.22
CA LEU A 32 4.37 -15.15 14.36
C LEU A 32 3.60 -15.38 15.67
N VAL A 33 2.31 -15.03 15.70
CA VAL A 33 1.43 -15.26 16.85
C VAL A 33 1.30 -16.76 17.13
N GLY A 34 1.10 -17.58 16.10
CA GLY A 34 1.03 -19.04 16.22
C GLY A 34 2.31 -19.64 16.78
N GLY A 35 3.47 -19.23 16.25
CA GLY A 35 4.79 -19.65 16.75
C GLY A 35 5.00 -19.25 18.20
N PHE A 36 4.61 -18.03 18.57
CA PHE A 36 4.72 -17.53 19.94
C PHE A 36 3.85 -18.32 20.92
N VAL A 37 2.61 -18.63 20.54
CA VAL A 37 1.69 -19.46 21.36
C VAL A 37 2.28 -20.86 21.57
N VAL A 38 2.79 -21.50 20.51
CA VAL A 38 3.44 -22.81 20.62
C VAL A 38 4.66 -22.75 21.55
N THR A 39 5.48 -21.70 21.45
CA THR A 39 6.64 -21.52 22.31
C THR A 39 6.24 -21.33 23.79
N ILE A 40 5.18 -20.57 24.09
CA ILE A 40 4.69 -20.41 25.47
C ILE A 40 4.20 -21.74 26.04
N ILE A 41 3.39 -22.49 25.28
CA ILE A 41 2.82 -23.76 25.75
C ILE A 41 3.93 -24.79 26.00
N THR A 42 4.92 -24.86 25.12
CA THR A 42 6.00 -25.86 25.19
C THR A 42 7.07 -25.51 26.22
N ALA A 43 7.37 -24.23 26.39
CA ALA A 43 8.40 -23.79 27.34
C ALA A 43 7.85 -23.54 28.75
N GLY A 44 6.54 -23.40 28.92
CA GLY A 44 5.89 -23.11 30.21
C GLY A 44 6.25 -21.73 30.79
N GLN A 45 6.92 -20.88 30.01
CA GLN A 45 7.37 -19.55 30.37
C GLN A 45 7.07 -18.62 29.20
N ALA A 46 6.82 -17.33 29.47
CA ALA A 46 6.69 -16.32 28.43
C ALA A 46 8.07 -15.66 28.22
N PRO A 47 8.94 -16.22 27.37
CA PRO A 47 10.21 -15.55 27.09
C PRO A 47 9.90 -14.22 26.40
N LEU A 48 10.39 -13.12 26.98
CA LEU A 48 10.35 -11.79 26.36
C LEU A 48 11.07 -11.78 25.00
N PHE A 49 11.99 -12.72 24.78
CA PHE A 49 12.71 -12.91 23.51
C PHE A 49 12.77 -14.39 23.13
N PRO A 50 12.36 -14.77 21.90
CA PRO A 50 12.50 -16.15 21.40
C PRO A 50 13.97 -16.62 21.28
N PHE A 51 14.95 -15.73 21.45
CA PHE A 51 16.38 -16.02 21.29
C PHE A 51 17.14 -16.39 22.57
N MET A 52 16.52 -16.36 23.76
CA MET A 52 17.23 -16.59 25.03
C MET A 52 17.37 -18.09 25.36
N PHE A 53 18.33 -18.73 24.70
CA PHE A 53 19.23 -19.88 25.01
C PHE A 53 19.02 -20.85 26.21
N SER A 54 17.87 -20.86 26.88
CA SER A 54 17.65 -21.61 28.13
C SER A 54 16.44 -22.56 28.07
N GLN A 55 16.03 -22.95 26.87
CA GLN A 55 14.94 -23.92 26.68
C GLN A 55 15.52 -25.29 26.32
N PRO A 56 15.01 -26.39 26.91
CA PRO A 56 15.39 -27.73 26.48
C PRO A 56 15.02 -27.91 25.00
N LEU A 57 15.96 -28.40 24.19
CA LEU A 57 15.79 -28.66 22.76
C LEU A 57 14.80 -29.82 22.53
N ASN A 58 13.52 -29.51 22.67
CA ASN A 58 12.41 -30.40 22.31
C ASN A 58 11.92 -30.07 20.90
N SER A 59 11.50 -31.09 20.14
CA SER A 59 11.03 -30.93 18.75
C SER A 59 9.94 -29.88 18.60
N SER A 60 9.04 -29.77 19.60
CA SER A 60 7.96 -28.78 19.62
C SER A 60 8.45 -27.35 19.83
N THR A 61 9.51 -27.15 20.62
CA THR A 61 10.11 -25.83 20.86
C THR A 61 10.85 -25.34 19.63
N VAL A 62 11.57 -26.23 18.93
CA VAL A 62 12.22 -25.91 17.64
C VAL A 62 11.19 -25.47 16.60
N LEU A 63 10.05 -26.16 16.56
CA LEU A 63 8.96 -25.82 15.63
C LEU A 63 8.37 -24.43 15.94
N GLY A 64 8.14 -24.11 17.22
CA GLY A 64 7.69 -22.78 17.64
C GLY A 64 8.67 -21.67 17.25
N LEU A 65 9.98 -21.92 17.41
CA LEU A 65 11.03 -20.98 16.99
C LEU A 65 11.07 -20.77 15.47
N ILE A 66 10.98 -21.84 14.68
CA ILE A 66 10.96 -21.75 13.20
C ILE A 66 9.72 -20.99 12.73
N LEU A 67 8.55 -21.24 13.31
CA LEU A 67 7.33 -20.49 12.98
C LEU A 67 7.46 -19.00 13.34
N THR A 68 8.03 -18.71 14.51
CA THR A 68 8.20 -17.32 14.95
C THR A 68 9.20 -16.56 14.07
N LEU A 69 10.31 -17.20 13.70
CA LEU A 69 11.33 -16.61 12.85
C LEU A 69 10.84 -16.43 11.41
N SER A 70 10.17 -17.42 10.85
CA SER A 70 9.57 -17.32 9.51
C SER A 70 8.44 -16.29 9.47
N GLY A 71 7.60 -16.23 10.52
CA GLY A 71 6.59 -15.18 10.70
C GLY A 71 7.21 -13.79 10.73
N PHE A 72 8.29 -13.59 11.50
CA PHE A 72 9.01 -12.31 11.54
C PHE A 72 9.59 -11.91 10.17
N CYS A 73 10.24 -12.84 9.48
CA CYS A 73 10.74 -12.60 8.12
C CYS A 73 9.61 -12.21 7.15
N LEU A 74 8.47 -12.88 7.22
CA LEU A 74 7.31 -12.59 6.37
C LEU A 74 6.68 -11.23 6.69
N VAL A 75 6.60 -10.84 7.95
CA VAL A 75 6.13 -9.49 8.34
C VAL A 75 7.05 -8.42 7.76
N CYS A 76 8.37 -8.57 7.90
CA CYS A 76 9.34 -7.64 7.31
C CYS A 76 9.23 -7.60 5.78
N ALA A 77 9.10 -8.77 5.15
CA ALA A 77 8.95 -8.90 3.70
C ALA A 77 7.61 -8.35 3.18
N GLY A 78 6.55 -8.31 4.00
CA GLY A 78 5.28 -7.67 3.66
C GLY A 78 5.26 -6.16 3.93
N PHE A 79 5.95 -5.70 4.98
CA PHE A 79 5.93 -4.30 5.40
C PHE A 79 6.70 -3.38 4.44
N ILE A 80 7.90 -3.79 4.02
CA ILE A 80 8.73 -3.01 3.09
C ILE A 80 7.99 -2.71 1.77
N PRO A 81 7.46 -3.71 1.04
CA PRO A 81 6.74 -3.45 -0.20
C PRO A 81 5.42 -2.71 0.03
N LEU A 82 4.71 -2.94 1.13
CA LEU A 82 3.47 -2.21 1.42
C LEU A 82 3.72 -0.70 1.47
N VAL A 83 4.74 -0.27 2.22
CA VAL A 83 5.12 1.16 2.31
C VAL A 83 5.62 1.69 0.97
N TYR A 84 6.37 0.88 0.23
CA TYR A 84 6.88 1.26 -1.09
C TYR A 84 5.73 1.50 -2.08
N TYR A 85 4.76 0.58 -2.17
CA TYR A 85 3.62 0.68 -3.07
C TYR A 85 2.65 1.79 -2.68
N ASP A 86 2.39 2.00 -1.40
CA ASP A 86 1.53 3.10 -0.91
C ASP A 86 2.11 4.47 -1.32
N ARG A 87 3.43 4.64 -1.16
CA ARG A 87 4.12 5.87 -1.53
C ARG A 87 4.10 6.13 -3.04
N GLU A 88 4.31 5.08 -3.83
CA GLU A 88 4.28 5.16 -5.29
C GLU A 88 2.85 5.47 -5.80
N ARG A 89 1.82 4.86 -5.21
CA ARG A 89 0.41 5.15 -5.50
C ARG A 89 0.02 6.59 -5.16
N SER A 90 0.46 7.10 -4.01
CA SER A 90 0.20 8.48 -3.59
C SER A 90 0.80 9.50 -4.56
N TRP A 91 2.00 9.24 -5.07
CA TRP A 91 2.64 10.08 -6.09
C TRP A 91 1.84 10.12 -7.41
N PHE A 92 1.40 8.96 -7.92
CA PHE A 92 0.63 8.87 -9.15
C PHE A 92 -0.74 9.56 -9.05
N LEU A 93 -1.45 9.38 -7.93
CA LEU A 93 -2.73 10.04 -7.68
C LEU A 93 -2.57 11.57 -7.62
N GLY A 94 -1.51 12.06 -6.98
CA GLY A 94 -1.21 13.49 -6.94
C GLY A 94 -0.97 14.08 -8.33
N GLU A 95 -0.34 13.34 -9.24
CA GLU A 95 -0.07 13.80 -10.59
C GLU A 95 -1.33 13.81 -11.47
N ILE A 96 -2.23 12.83 -11.27
CA ILE A 96 -3.56 12.82 -11.90
C ILE A 96 -4.36 14.04 -11.42
N GLU A 97 -4.39 14.31 -10.11
CA GLU A 97 -5.14 15.44 -9.55
C GLU A 97 -4.65 16.79 -10.10
N LYS A 98 -3.33 16.99 -10.23
CA LYS A 98 -2.76 18.20 -10.85
C LYS A 98 -3.21 18.33 -12.30
N SER A 99 -3.15 17.25 -13.07
CA SER A 99 -3.56 17.25 -14.49
C SER A 99 -5.05 17.56 -14.65
N THR A 100 -5.91 17.01 -13.78
CA THR A 100 -7.34 17.32 -13.74
C THR A 100 -7.59 18.78 -13.37
N LYS A 101 -6.88 19.33 -12.38
CA LYS A 101 -6.99 20.76 -12.00
C LYS A 101 -6.60 21.69 -13.15
N ILE A 102 -5.53 21.37 -13.88
CA ILE A 102 -5.08 22.14 -15.05
C ILE A 102 -6.12 22.08 -16.17
N LYS A 103 -6.65 20.89 -16.47
CA LYS A 103 -7.71 20.68 -17.47
C LYS A 103 -8.97 21.47 -17.12
N ASN A 104 -9.44 21.39 -15.87
CA ASN A 104 -10.60 22.15 -15.38
C ASN A 104 -10.36 23.67 -15.38
N ARG A 105 -9.13 24.12 -15.11
CA ARG A 105 -8.79 25.54 -15.26
C ARG A 105 -8.87 25.98 -16.72
N LYS A 106 -8.33 25.19 -17.64
CA LYS A 106 -8.34 25.49 -19.08
C LYS A 106 -9.77 25.51 -19.65
N ILE A 107 -10.65 24.61 -19.20
CA ILE A 107 -12.07 24.60 -19.57
C ILE A 107 -12.76 25.86 -19.07
N ARG A 108 -12.60 26.21 -17.77
CA ARG A 108 -13.20 27.44 -17.22
C ARG A 108 -12.74 28.72 -17.92
N VAL A 109 -11.46 28.80 -18.27
CA VAL A 109 -10.93 29.95 -19.02
C VAL A 109 -11.54 30.01 -20.42
N ARG A 110 -11.70 28.86 -21.10
CA ARG A 110 -12.35 28.81 -22.42
C ARG A 110 -13.81 29.23 -22.33
N THR A 111 -14.57 28.68 -21.38
CA THR A 111 -15.98 29.07 -21.16
C THR A 111 -16.13 30.56 -20.85
N ALA A 112 -15.23 31.13 -20.05
CA ALA A 112 -15.25 32.58 -19.78
C ALA A 112 -14.93 33.42 -21.03
N HIS A 113 -14.05 32.92 -21.91
CA HIS A 113 -13.75 33.59 -23.17
C HIS A 113 -14.95 33.54 -24.13
N ASP A 114 -15.59 32.38 -24.27
CA ASP A 114 -16.76 32.19 -25.14
C ASP A 114 -17.92 33.11 -24.70
N ILE A 115 -18.18 33.23 -23.38
CA ILE A 115 -19.21 34.15 -22.85
C ILE A 115 -18.85 35.61 -23.12
N LEU A 116 -17.58 36.00 -22.97
CA LEU A 116 -17.16 37.37 -23.26
C LEU A 116 -17.29 37.71 -24.74
N GLU A 117 -17.00 36.77 -25.63
CA GLU A 117 -17.15 36.94 -27.07
C GLU A 117 -18.63 37.11 -27.45
N GLU A 118 -19.53 36.29 -26.88
CA GLU A 118 -20.98 36.40 -27.08
C GLU A 118 -21.52 37.77 -26.62
N LEU A 119 -21.11 38.25 -25.43
CA LEU A 119 -21.52 39.57 -24.92
C LEU A 119 -20.99 40.74 -25.75
N VAL A 120 -19.81 40.59 -26.36
CA VAL A 120 -19.22 41.61 -27.25
C VAL A 120 -19.93 41.63 -28.60
N GLU A 121 -20.34 40.48 -29.14
CA GLU A 121 -21.13 40.42 -30.36
C GLU A 121 -22.53 41.02 -30.19
N ASP A 122 -23.19 40.77 -29.05
CA ASP A 122 -24.53 41.31 -28.76
C ASP A 122 -24.49 42.85 -28.64
N LYS A 123 -23.47 43.38 -27.95
CA LYS A 123 -23.16 44.82 -27.84
C LYS A 123 -22.89 45.54 -29.16
N LYS A 124 -22.57 44.80 -30.23
CA LYS A 124 -22.21 45.35 -31.54
C LYS A 124 -23.39 45.35 -32.52
N LYS A 125 -24.50 44.68 -32.15
CA LYS A 125 -25.75 44.61 -32.92
C LYS A 125 -26.78 45.67 -32.49
N ASP A 126 -26.62 46.24 -31.29
CA ASP A 126 -27.30 47.47 -30.83
C ASP A 126 -26.56 48.74 -31.26
#